data_AF-A0A6L5FYJ1-F1
#
_entry.id   AF-A0A6L5FYJ1-F1
#
_cell.length_a   1.000
_cell.length_b   1.000
_cell.length_c   1.000
_cell.angle_alpha   90.00
_cell.angle_beta   90.00
_cell.angle_gamma   90.00
#
_symmetry.space_group_name_H-M   'P 1'
#
loop_
_entity.id
_entity.type
_entity.pdbx_description
1 polymer ?
#
loop_
_entity_poly.entity_id
_entity_poly.type
_entity_poly.pdbx_seq_one_letter_code
_entity_poly.pdbx_strand_id
1 'polypeptide(L)'
;METGAGNVVETAGAQQALYLTTRLLVDREEVIAVEDPGYPPFRKILDSIGAKLVNTTPSHQFLHSVTARPSLRSQAACVTSHPF
;
A
#
# COMPACT_ATOMS: atom_id res chain seq x y z
N MET A 1 7.29 15.79 12.79
CA MET A 1 7.80 15.95 11.42
C MET A 1 7.09 17.15 10.84
N GLU A 2 7.82 18.23 10.55
CA GLU A 2 7.23 19.42 9.91
C GLU A 2 7.01 19.11 8.42
N THR A 3 5.79 19.29 7.93
CA THR A 3 5.44 19.08 6.52
C THR A 3 5.57 20.42 5.81
N GLY A 4 6.70 20.65 5.13
CA GLY A 4 6.95 21.82 4.30
C GLY A 4 6.79 21.53 2.80
N ALA A 5 6.90 22.56 1.95
CA ALA A 5 6.79 22.41 0.50
C ALA A 5 7.79 21.40 -0.10
N GLY A 6 8.98 21.24 0.51
CA GLY A 6 9.97 20.23 0.10
C GLY A 6 9.53 18.77 0.32
N ASN A 7 8.42 18.54 1.03
CA ASN A 7 7.87 17.21 1.30
C ASN A 7 6.67 16.88 0.38
N VAL A 8 6.37 17.75 -0.59
CA VAL A 8 5.25 17.58 -1.53
C VAL A 8 5.79 17.32 -2.92
N VAL A 9 5.27 16.26 -3.55
CA VAL A 9 5.54 15.94 -4.95
C VAL A 9 4.21 15.97 -5.71
N GLU A 10 4.09 16.86 -6.68
CA GLU A 10 2.95 16.84 -7.59
C GLU A 10 3.07 15.67 -8.57
N THR A 11 1.95 15.00 -8.81
CA THR A 11 1.87 13.85 -9.72
C THR A 11 0.66 14.00 -10.63
N ALA A 12 0.71 13.34 -11.80
CA ALA A 12 -0.38 13.22 -12.75
C ALA A 12 -1.49 12.27 -12.24
N GLY A 13 -1.92 12.47 -10.99
CA GLY A 13 -3.00 11.72 -10.33
C GLY A 13 -2.52 10.61 -9.40
N ALA A 14 -3.48 10.07 -8.64
CA ALA A 14 -3.23 9.13 -7.55
C ALA A 14 -2.49 7.85 -7.98
N GLN A 15 -2.74 7.35 -9.20
CA GLN A 15 -2.07 6.13 -9.68
C GLN A 15 -0.57 6.33 -9.87
N GLN A 16 -0.13 7.51 -10.34
CA GLN A 16 1.29 7.81 -10.47
C GLN A 16 1.94 8.00 -9.08
N ALA A 17 1.27 8.70 -8.17
CA ALA A 17 1.73 8.84 -6.79
C ALA A 17 1.92 7.46 -6.12
N LEU A 18 0.93 6.58 -6.25
CA LEU A 18 1.01 5.21 -5.73
C LEU A 18 2.15 4.43 -6.40
N TYR A 19 2.29 4.50 -7.72
CA TYR A 19 3.37 3.82 -8.43
C TYR A 19 4.76 4.23 -7.93
N LEU A 20 5.00 5.55 -7.83
CA LEU A 20 6.28 6.08 -7.35
C LEU A 20 6.54 5.73 -5.88
N THR A 21 5.52 5.87 -5.04
CA THR A 21 5.61 5.58 -3.60
C THR A 21 5.92 4.10 -3.38
N THR A 22 5.21 3.20 -4.06
CA THR A 22 5.45 1.76 -3.94
C THR A 22 6.85 1.39 -4.41
N ARG A 23 7.34 1.98 -5.51
CA ARG A 23 8.71 1.75 -6.00
C ARG A 23 9.81 2.19 -5.02
N LEU A 24 9.52 3.17 -4.17
CA LEU A 24 10.48 3.71 -3.20
C LEU A 24 10.41 3.00 -1.85
N LEU A 25 9.21 2.55 -1.45
CA LEU A 25 8.96 2.06 -0.09
C LEU A 25 8.82 0.54 -0.01
N VAL A 26 8.62 -0.16 -1.12
CA VAL A 26 8.39 -1.61 -1.13
C VAL A 26 9.55 -2.33 -1.78
N ASP A 27 10.08 -3.31 -1.07
CA ASP A 27 11.10 -4.20 -1.58
C ASP A 27 10.51 -5.33 -2.44
N ARG A 28 11.33 -5.86 -3.36
CA ARG A 28 10.99 -7.09 -4.08
C ARG A 28 10.77 -8.23 -3.07
N GLU A 29 9.78 -9.08 -3.34
CA GLU A 29 9.39 -10.21 -2.49
C GLU A 29 8.81 -9.83 -1.11
N GLU A 30 8.61 -8.54 -0.82
CA GLU A 30 7.94 -8.09 0.40
C GLU A 30 6.47 -8.56 0.41
N VAL A 31 6.00 -8.99 1.57
CA VAL A 31 4.62 -9.45 1.75
C VAL A 31 3.75 -8.27 2.17
N ILE A 32 2.73 -7.96 1.37
CA ILE A 32 1.85 -6.81 1.54
C ILE A 32 0.41 -7.27 1.73
N ALA A 33 -0.23 -6.73 2.77
CA ALA A 33 -1.64 -6.94 3.01
C ALA A 33 -2.47 -5.96 2.15
N VAL A 34 -3.48 -6.49 1.47
CA VAL A 34 -4.39 -5.71 0.62
C VAL A 34 -5.84 -6.04 0.96
N GLU A 35 -6.69 -5.01 1.05
CA GLU A 35 -8.13 -5.22 1.25
C GLU A 35 -8.77 -5.96 0.05
N ASP A 36 -9.75 -6.82 0.36
CA ASP A 36 -10.54 -7.56 -0.61
C ASP A 36 -12.03 -7.59 -0.18
N PRO A 37 -12.94 -6.91 -0.91
CA PRO A 37 -12.68 -6.11 -2.11
C PRO A 37 -11.91 -4.82 -1.79
N GLY A 38 -10.96 -4.45 -2.67
CA GLY A 38 -10.13 -3.24 -2.54
C GLY A 38 -9.85 -2.59 -3.90
N TYR A 39 -8.93 -1.62 -3.96
CA TYR A 39 -8.64 -0.83 -5.16
C TYR A 39 -7.82 -1.58 -6.23
N PRO A 40 -8.41 -2.01 -7.37
CA PRO A 40 -7.74 -2.89 -8.33
C PRO A 40 -6.48 -2.31 -8.99
N PRO A 41 -6.39 -1.01 -9.33
CA PRO A 41 -5.16 -0.43 -9.88
C PRO A 41 -3.95 -0.57 -8.96
N PHE A 42 -4.13 -0.45 -7.64
CA PHE A 42 -3.03 -0.59 -6.69
C PHE A 42 -2.54 -2.04 -6.59
N ARG A 43 -3.45 -3.02 -6.67
CA ARG A 43 -3.09 -4.44 -6.76
C ARG A 43 -2.17 -4.71 -7.96
N LYS A 44 -2.51 -4.15 -9.13
CA LYS A 44 -1.69 -4.26 -10.35
C LYS A 44 -0.30 -3.62 -10.18
N ILE A 45 -0.22 -2.49 -9.48
CA ILE A 45 1.07 -1.83 -9.19
C ILE A 45 1.95 -2.74 -8.33
N LEU A 46 1.38 -3.34 -7.27
CA LEU A 46 2.12 -4.24 -6.39
C LEU A 46 2.55 -5.54 -7.09
N ASP A 47 1.68 -6.11 -7.92
CA ASP A 47 2.03 -7.28 -8.75
C ASP A 47 3.20 -6.94 -9.70
N SER A 48 3.21 -5.73 -10.27
CA SER A 48 4.27 -5.30 -11.21
C SER A 48 5.66 -5.17 -10.60
N ILE A 49 5.76 -5.01 -9.29
CA ILE A 49 7.04 -4.92 -8.57
C ILE A 49 7.48 -6.25 -7.94
N GLY A 50 6.66 -7.30 -8.03
CA GLY A 50 6.95 -8.62 -7.46
C GLY A 50 6.68 -8.71 -5.96
N ALA A 51 5.74 -7.92 -5.43
CA ALA A 51 5.29 -8.05 -4.05
C ALA A 51 4.40 -9.30 -3.89
N LYS A 52 4.42 -9.91 -2.70
CA LYS A 52 3.56 -11.04 -2.34
C LYS A 52 2.31 -10.54 -1.66
N LEU A 53 1.15 -10.73 -2.28
CA LEU A 53 -0.11 -10.18 -1.77
C LEU A 53 -0.83 -11.14 -0.84
N VAL A 54 -1.27 -10.62 0.31
CA VAL A 54 -2.19 -11.30 1.23
C VAL A 54 -3.50 -10.52 1.27
N ASN A 55 -4.59 -11.15 0.81
CA ASN A 55 -5.92 -10.54 0.88
C ASN A 55 -6.41 -10.53 2.33
N THR A 56 -7.03 -9.42 2.73
CA THR A 56 -7.63 -9.25 4.05
C THR A 56 -9.02 -8.63 3.93
N THR A 57 -9.85 -8.83 4.95
CA THR A 57 -11.19 -8.22 5.02
C THR A 57 -11.09 -6.70 5.26
N PRO A 58 -11.95 -5.88 4.63
CA PRO A 58 -12.04 -4.45 4.93
C PRO A 58 -12.50 -4.25 6.37
N SER A 59 -11.65 -3.70 7.23
CA SER A 59 -12.03 -3.40 8.61
C SER A 59 -11.14 -2.34 9.22
N HIS A 60 -11.68 -1.53 10.13
CA HIS A 60 -10.92 -0.52 10.90
C HIS A 60 -9.82 -1.15 11.80
N GLN A 61 -9.78 -2.48 11.92
CA GLN A 61 -8.81 -3.28 12.68
C GLN A 61 -7.60 -3.74 11.85
N PHE A 62 -7.53 -3.35 10.57
CA PHE A 62 -6.50 -3.74 9.59
C PHE A 62 -5.07 -3.62 10.11
N LEU A 63 -4.77 -2.54 10.84
CA LEU A 63 -3.42 -2.30 11.36
C LEU A 63 -2.97 -3.31 12.43
N HIS A 64 -3.92 -3.99 13.10
CA HIS A 64 -3.62 -4.88 14.22
C HIS A 64 -3.35 -6.34 13.79
N SER A 65 -3.86 -6.77 12.64
CA SER A 65 -3.65 -8.14 12.13
C SER A 65 -2.34 -8.27 11.34
N VAL A 66 -1.92 -7.20 10.66
CA VAL A 66 -0.67 -7.16 9.89
C VAL A 66 0.55 -7.05 10.80
N THR A 67 0.47 -6.27 11.88
CA THR A 67 1.53 -6.13 12.89
C THR A 67 1.65 -7.34 13.83
N ALA A 68 0.63 -8.19 13.94
CA ALA A 68 0.66 -9.40 14.79
C ALA A 68 1.46 -10.57 14.19
N ARG A 69 2.03 -10.43 12.98
CA ARG A 69 2.99 -11.38 12.40
C ARG A 69 4.42 -10.81 12.48
N PRO A 70 5.17 -11.09 13.56
CA PRO A 70 6.47 -10.47 13.83
C PRO A 70 7.58 -10.80 12.80
N SER A 71 7.33 -11.71 11.86
CA SER A 71 8.25 -12.05 10.76
C SER A 71 8.02 -11.25 9.47
N LEU A 72 6.94 -10.47 9.37
CA LEU A 72 6.77 -9.51 8.29
C LEU A 72 7.36 -8.17 8.71
N ARG A 73 8.40 -7.69 8.01
CA ARG A 73 8.74 -6.26 7.99
C ARG A 73 7.67 -5.50 7.19
N SER A 74 6.40 -5.58 7.60
CA SER A 74 5.27 -5.10 6.81
C SER A 74 5.07 -3.59 6.99
N GLN A 75 5.37 -2.80 5.96
CA GLN A 75 5.08 -1.36 5.90
C GLN A 75 4.30 -0.98 4.63
N ALA A 76 3.19 -1.65 4.33
CA ALA A 76 2.18 -1.07 3.46
C ALA A 76 0.79 -1.62 3.77
N ALA A 77 -0.09 -0.74 4.23
CA ALA A 77 -1.51 -1.00 4.37
C ALA A 77 -2.24 -0.04 3.41
N CYS A 78 -2.94 -0.58 2.42
CA CYS A 78 -3.77 0.23 1.52
C CYS A 78 -5.21 0.12 1.98
N VAL A 79 -5.72 1.21 2.55
CA VAL A 79 -7.14 1.39 2.88
C VAL A 79 -7.73 2.24 1.76
N THR A 80 -8.62 1.66 0.96
CA THR A 80 -9.34 2.45 -0.06
C THR A 80 -10.80 2.53 0.33
N SER A 81 -11.18 3.69 0.87
CA SER A 81 -12.57 4.01 1.17
C SER A 81 -13.37 4.16 -0.12
N HIS A 82 -14.02 3.06 -0.54
CA HIS A 82 -15.11 2.94 -1.52
C HIS A 82 -14.90 3.50 -2.94
N PRO A 83 -15.41 2.84 -4.00
CA PRO A 83 -15.25 3.30 -5.37
C PRO A 83 -16.05 4.60 -5.61
N PHE A 84 -15.43 5.57 -6.29
CA PHE A 84 -16.19 6.57 -7.05
C PHE A 84 -16.75 5.91 -8.31
#